data_AF-A0A939Y4X1-F1
#
_entry.id   AF-A0A939Y4X1-F1
#
_cell.length_a   1.000
_cell.length_b   1.000
_cell.length_c   1.000
_cell.angle_alpha   90.00
_cell.angle_beta   90.00
_cell.angle_gamma   90.00
#
_symmetry.space_group_name_H-M   'P 1'
#
loop_
_entity.id
_entity.type
_entity.pdbx_description
1 polymer ?
#
loop_
_entity_poly.entity_id
_entity_poly.type
_entity_poly.pdbx_seq_one_letter_code
_entity_poly.pdbx_strand_id
1 'polypeptide(L)'
;MKKIDALTEDFRFQYEKFLIGCDSQEEIEHWDKEENGEMEAFYENDLLCVILRLIAADGRISEKEAEYLNRYFGLEYTAEELENICADFEDLSAEEFEAQFAQDLDALRAASGKLADAYKELVGLACDIIIASDEQIAPEEAEEAERLKALL
;
A
#
# COMPACT_ATOMS: atom_id res chain seq x y z
N MET A 1 1.63 25.03 -1.05
CA MET A 1 1.73 23.56 -1.00
C MET A 1 0.35 23.05 -0.73
N LYS A 2 -0.23 22.24 -1.63
CA LYS A 2 -1.51 21.59 -1.33
C LYS A 2 -1.27 20.52 -0.27
N LYS A 3 -2.28 20.18 0.54
CA LYS A 3 -2.18 19.15 1.59
C LYS A 3 -1.67 17.82 1.00
N ILE A 4 -2.18 17.44 -0.17
CA ILE A 4 -1.77 16.22 -0.88
C ILE A 4 -0.29 16.23 -1.29
N ASP A 5 0.28 17.37 -1.68
CA ASP A 5 1.69 17.46 -2.05
C ASP A 5 2.59 17.12 -0.85
N ALA A 6 2.24 17.61 0.34
CA ALA A 6 2.96 17.33 1.57
C ALA A 6 2.88 15.84 1.96
N LEU A 7 1.68 15.25 1.88
CA LEU A 7 1.46 13.83 2.18
C LEU A 7 2.24 12.94 1.24
N THR A 8 2.33 13.30 -0.04
CA THR A 8 3.11 12.57 -1.04
C THR A 8 4.61 12.66 -0.80
N GLU A 9 5.13 13.82 -0.44
CA GLU A 9 6.54 13.97 -0.07
C GLU A 9 6.88 13.14 1.17
N ASP A 10 6.01 13.17 2.19
CA ASP A 10 6.15 12.38 3.41
C ASP A 10 6.10 10.88 3.11
N PHE A 11 5.13 10.42 2.30
CA PHE A 11 5.01 9.02 1.89
C PHE A 11 6.29 8.53 1.21
N ARG A 12 6.80 9.25 0.21
CA ARG A 12 8.01 8.84 -0.54
C ARG A 12 9.23 8.75 0.36
N PHE A 13 9.38 9.71 1.27
CA PHE A 13 10.49 9.73 2.22
C PHE A 13 10.42 8.58 3.22
N GLN A 14 9.23 8.27 3.74
CA GLN A 14 9.04 7.14 4.64
C GLN A 14 9.19 5.81 3.92
N TYR A 15 8.79 5.74 2.65
CA TYR A 15 8.89 4.53 1.82
C TYR A 15 10.35 4.17 1.60
N GLU A 16 11.18 5.12 1.16
CA GLU A 16 12.63 4.90 0.99
C GLU A 16 13.29 4.42 2.29
N LYS A 17 12.92 5.00 3.44
CA LYS A 17 13.43 4.54 4.75
C LYS A 17 12.97 3.14 5.12
N PHE A 18 11.73 2.80 4.78
CA PHE A 18 11.16 1.49 5.05
C PHE A 18 11.93 0.41 4.27
N LEU A 19 12.20 0.63 2.97
CA LEU A 19 12.96 -0.30 2.14
C LEU A 19 14.38 -0.52 2.69
N ILE A 20 15.11 0.55 3.03
CA ILE A 20 16.42 0.47 3.71
C ILE A 20 16.33 -0.34 5.02
N GLY A 21 15.21 -0.20 5.71
CA GLY A 21 14.92 -0.93 6.93
C GLY A 21 14.69 -2.43 6.69
N CYS A 22 13.97 -2.80 5.62
CA CYS A 22 13.79 -4.19 5.18
C CYS A 22 15.14 -4.84 4.88
N ASP A 23 15.97 -4.22 4.04
CA ASP A 23 17.34 -4.70 3.73
C ASP A 23 18.14 -4.96 5.00
N SER A 24 18.08 -4.02 5.96
CA SER A 24 18.79 -4.14 7.22
C SER A 24 18.30 -5.31 8.09
N GLN A 25 17.01 -5.66 8.04
CA GLN A 25 16.46 -6.81 8.77
C GLN A 25 16.77 -8.14 8.09
N GLU A 26 16.85 -8.13 6.77
CA GLU A 26 17.26 -9.31 6.01
C GLU A 26 18.71 -9.70 6.28
N GLU A 27 19.63 -8.72 6.36
CA GLU A 27 21.05 -8.96 6.63
C GLU A 27 21.31 -9.63 8.00
N ILE A 28 20.39 -9.48 8.94
CA ILE A 28 20.49 -10.07 10.29
C ILE A 28 19.68 -11.37 10.44
N GLU A 29 19.23 -11.98 9.32
CA GLU A 29 18.55 -13.27 9.25
C GLU A 29 17.23 -13.36 10.05
N HIS A 30 16.55 -12.22 10.23
CA HIS A 30 15.23 -12.18 10.88
C HIS A 30 14.06 -12.45 9.91
N TRP A 31 14.36 -12.80 8.65
CA TRP A 31 13.42 -13.03 7.56
C TRP A 31 13.75 -14.33 6.82
N ASP A 32 12.73 -15.16 6.56
CA ASP A 32 12.89 -16.38 5.76
C ASP A 32 12.77 -16.05 4.27
N LYS A 33 13.92 -15.86 3.62
CA LYS A 33 14.00 -15.58 2.19
C LYS A 33 13.64 -16.77 1.31
N GLU A 34 13.79 -18.00 1.79
CA GLU A 34 13.48 -19.19 0.98
C GLU A 34 11.97 -19.37 0.83
N GLU A 35 11.22 -19.08 1.90
CA GLU A 35 9.76 -19.17 1.90
C GLU A 35 9.10 -17.92 1.29
N ASN A 36 9.58 -16.72 1.63
CA ASN A 36 8.86 -15.47 1.35
C ASN A 36 9.50 -14.59 0.26
N GLY A 37 10.69 -14.93 -0.25
CA GLY A 37 11.46 -14.07 -1.14
C GLY A 37 12.13 -12.90 -0.42
N GLU A 38 12.56 -11.88 -1.16
CA GLU A 38 13.16 -10.67 -0.60
C GLU A 38 12.09 -9.83 0.14
N MET A 39 12.37 -9.45 1.38
CA MET A 39 11.48 -8.70 2.26
C MET A 39 11.08 -7.36 1.65
N GLU A 40 12.02 -6.66 1.00
CA GLU A 40 11.75 -5.45 0.24
C GLU A 40 10.66 -5.74 -0.79
N ALA A 41 10.93 -6.63 -1.75
CA ALA A 41 10.00 -6.98 -2.82
C ALA A 41 8.63 -7.49 -2.31
N PHE A 42 8.62 -8.25 -1.20
CA PHE A 42 7.38 -8.73 -0.57
C PHE A 42 6.51 -7.56 -0.10
N TYR A 43 7.06 -6.66 0.73
CA TYR A 43 6.27 -5.56 1.30
C TYR A 43 6.04 -4.41 0.31
N GLU A 44 6.87 -4.27 -0.74
CA GLU A 44 6.55 -3.42 -1.90
C GLU A 44 5.30 -3.94 -2.62
N ASN A 45 5.21 -5.25 -2.85
CA ASN A 45 4.06 -5.87 -3.49
C ASN A 45 2.80 -5.76 -2.62
N ASP A 46 2.91 -6.02 -1.31
CA ASP A 46 1.80 -5.88 -0.37
C ASP A 46 1.28 -4.43 -0.34
N LEU A 47 2.18 -3.43 -0.30
CA LEU A 47 1.77 -2.02 -0.30
C LEU A 47 1.10 -1.62 -1.61
N LEU A 48 1.57 -2.14 -2.75
CA LEU A 48 0.92 -1.93 -4.03
C LEU A 48 -0.49 -2.54 -4.04
N CYS A 49 -0.66 -3.75 -3.51
CA CYS A 49 -1.96 -4.41 -3.39
C CYS A 49 -2.92 -3.59 -2.52
N VAL A 50 -2.43 -3.06 -1.40
CA VAL A 50 -3.18 -2.14 -0.53
C VAL A 50 -3.63 -0.90 -1.32
N ILE A 51 -2.72 -0.22 -2.03
CA ILE A 51 -3.07 0.99 -2.79
C ILE A 51 -4.08 0.68 -3.90
N LEU A 52 -3.90 -0.43 -4.61
CA LEU A 52 -4.82 -0.90 -5.65
C LEU A 52 -6.21 -1.19 -5.10
N ARG A 53 -6.29 -1.83 -3.93
CA ARG A 53 -7.55 -2.10 -3.24
C ARG A 53 -8.28 -0.81 -2.89
N LEU A 54 -7.56 0.24 -2.48
CA LEU A 54 -8.14 1.54 -2.17
C LEU A 54 -8.75 2.21 -3.40
N ILE A 55 -8.02 2.24 -4.52
CA ILE A 55 -8.47 2.94 -5.74
C ILE A 55 -9.52 2.15 -6.54
N ALA A 56 -9.50 0.82 -6.46
CA ALA A 56 -10.44 -0.04 -7.16
C ALA A 56 -11.63 -0.44 -6.28
N ALA A 57 -11.88 0.27 -5.18
CA ALA A 57 -12.95 -0.04 -4.23
C ALA A 57 -14.35 0.05 -4.87
N ASP A 58 -14.50 0.86 -5.92
CA ASP A 58 -15.73 0.97 -6.71
C ASP A 58 -15.86 -0.14 -7.80
N GLY A 59 -14.85 -1.02 -7.90
CA GLY A 59 -14.76 -2.13 -8.85
C GLY A 59 -14.24 -1.74 -10.23
N ARG A 60 -13.61 -0.57 -10.40
CA ARG A 60 -13.03 -0.12 -11.68
C ARG A 60 -11.71 0.61 -11.44
N ILE A 61 -10.88 0.67 -12.48
CA ILE A 61 -9.73 1.57 -12.53
C ILE A 61 -9.83 2.44 -13.78
N SER A 62 -9.95 3.74 -13.59
CA SER A 62 -9.96 4.72 -14.67
C SER A 62 -8.54 5.16 -15.06
N GLU A 63 -8.38 5.70 -16.27
CA GLU A 63 -7.12 6.33 -16.68
C GLU A 63 -6.70 7.44 -15.73
N LYS A 64 -7.65 8.13 -15.09
CA LYS A 64 -7.36 9.19 -14.12
C LYS A 64 -6.81 8.64 -12.81
N GLU A 65 -7.35 7.54 -12.31
CA GLU A 65 -6.79 6.86 -11.14
C GLU A 65 -5.39 6.34 -11.44
N ALA A 66 -5.14 5.78 -12.62
CA ALA A 66 -3.80 5.36 -13.02
C ALA A 66 -2.81 6.54 -13.07
N GLU A 67 -3.20 7.65 -13.71
CA GLU A 67 -2.39 8.89 -13.72
C GLU A 67 -2.14 9.43 -12.31
N TYR A 68 -3.16 9.36 -11.45
CA TYR A 68 -3.09 9.76 -10.05
C TYR A 68 -2.08 8.89 -9.27
N LEU A 69 -2.21 7.57 -9.39
CA LEU A 69 -1.37 6.57 -8.73
C LEU A 69 0.10 6.80 -9.08
N ASN A 70 0.39 6.90 -10.37
CA ASN A 70 1.73 7.16 -10.89
C ASN A 70 2.29 8.49 -10.38
N ARG A 71 1.46 9.55 -10.41
CA ARG A 71 1.89 10.88 -10.00
C ARG A 71 2.24 10.95 -8.52
N TYR A 72 1.42 10.36 -7.64
CA TYR A 72 1.56 10.54 -6.21
C TYR A 72 2.44 9.46 -5.58
N PHE A 73 2.28 8.20 -5.97
CA PHE A 73 3.08 7.11 -5.43
C PHE A 73 4.39 6.87 -6.19
N GLY A 74 4.60 7.54 -7.33
CA GLY A 74 5.85 7.44 -8.10
C GLY A 74 5.95 6.14 -8.91
N LEU A 75 4.79 5.56 -9.24
CA LEU A 75 4.67 4.33 -10.01
C LEU A 75 4.56 4.63 -11.51
N GLU A 76 4.68 3.59 -12.35
CA GLU A 76 4.65 3.71 -13.81
C GLU A 76 3.75 2.64 -14.45
N TYR A 77 2.46 2.63 -14.08
CA TYR A 77 1.48 1.69 -14.62
C TYR A 77 0.45 2.34 -15.54
N THR A 78 0.04 1.64 -16.57
CA THR A 78 -1.15 1.95 -17.36
C THR A 78 -2.41 1.46 -16.65
N ALA A 79 -3.58 2.02 -16.99
CA ALA A 79 -4.86 1.53 -16.46
C ALA A 79 -5.09 0.05 -16.79
N GLU A 80 -4.72 -0.42 -17.98
CA GLU A 80 -4.82 -1.82 -18.38
C GLU A 80 -3.92 -2.73 -17.52
N GLU A 81 -2.70 -2.30 -17.19
CA GLU A 81 -1.82 -3.05 -16.27
C GLU A 81 -2.43 -3.12 -14.88
N LEU A 82 -2.95 -2.02 -14.35
CA LEU A 82 -3.60 -2.00 -13.03
C LEU A 82 -4.88 -2.84 -13.01
N GLU A 83 -5.70 -2.81 -14.06
CA GLU A 83 -6.89 -3.67 -14.18
C GLU A 83 -6.51 -5.16 -14.16
N ASN A 84 -5.46 -5.55 -14.89
CA ASN A 84 -4.99 -6.93 -14.89
C ASN A 84 -4.46 -7.34 -13.51
N ILE A 85 -3.69 -6.46 -12.85
CA ILE A 85 -3.20 -6.71 -11.50
C ILE A 85 -4.39 -6.84 -10.53
N CYS A 86 -5.38 -5.94 -10.60
CA CYS A 86 -6.58 -6.02 -9.78
C CYS A 86 -7.44 -7.26 -10.03
N ALA A 87 -7.53 -7.75 -11.27
CA ALA A 87 -8.25 -8.98 -11.58
C ALA A 87 -7.64 -10.20 -10.88
N ASP A 88 -6.32 -10.21 -10.64
CA ASP A 88 -5.65 -11.26 -9.88
C ASP A 88 -5.99 -11.20 -8.37
N PHE A 89 -6.52 -10.07 -7.88
CA PHE A 89 -6.90 -9.84 -6.47
C PHE A 89 -8.41 -9.72 -6.23
N GLU A 90 -9.24 -9.64 -7.27
CA GLU A 90 -10.71 -9.54 -7.18
C GLU A 90 -11.36 -10.75 -6.46
N ASP A 91 -10.66 -11.89 -6.40
CA ASP A 91 -11.13 -13.11 -5.74
C ASP A 91 -11.07 -13.03 -4.20
N LEU A 92 -10.38 -12.04 -3.62
CA LEU A 92 -10.34 -11.86 -2.16
C LEU A 92 -11.54 -11.04 -1.68
N SER A 93 -12.37 -11.66 -0.85
CA SER A 93 -13.35 -10.90 -0.08
C SER A 93 -12.65 -9.92 0.86
N ALA A 94 -13.37 -8.88 1.26
CA ALA A 94 -12.83 -7.90 2.20
C ALA A 94 -12.35 -8.53 3.52
N GLU A 95 -13.05 -9.56 4.03
CA GLU A 95 -12.65 -10.28 5.24
C GLU A 95 -11.35 -11.06 5.04
N GLU A 96 -11.14 -11.66 3.87
CA GLU A 96 -9.91 -12.38 3.53
C GLU A 96 -8.73 -11.44 3.37
N PHE A 97 -8.93 -10.28 2.73
CA PHE A 97 -7.92 -9.23 2.63
C PHE A 97 -7.51 -8.72 4.02
N GLU A 98 -8.47 -8.38 4.89
CA GLU A 98 -8.17 -7.90 6.24
C GLU A 98 -7.43 -8.94 7.07
N ALA A 99 -7.79 -10.23 6.93
CA ALA A 99 -7.11 -11.32 7.61
C ALA A 99 -5.68 -11.52 7.09
N GLN A 100 -5.45 -11.39 5.78
CA GLN A 100 -4.13 -11.49 5.16
C GLN A 100 -3.25 -10.31 5.59
N PHE A 101 -3.75 -9.08 5.46
CA PHE A 101 -3.05 -7.87 5.90
C PHE A 101 -2.64 -7.93 7.39
N ALA A 102 -3.52 -8.43 8.27
CA ALA A 102 -3.20 -8.61 9.68
C ALA A 102 -2.09 -9.66 9.90
N GLN A 103 -2.09 -10.75 9.13
CA GLN A 103 -1.05 -11.78 9.20
C GLN A 103 0.31 -11.24 8.73
N ASP A 104 0.33 -10.50 7.62
CA ASP A 104 1.56 -9.94 7.07
C ASP A 104 2.17 -8.87 7.99
N LEU A 105 1.32 -8.09 8.67
CA LEU A 105 1.73 -7.16 9.72
C LEU A 105 2.31 -7.86 10.96
N ASP A 106 1.73 -9.00 11.37
CA ASP A 106 2.24 -9.77 12.49
C ASP A 106 3.58 -10.46 12.14
N ALA A 107 3.74 -10.94 10.90
CA ALA A 107 5.01 -11.42 10.38
C ALA A 107 6.07 -10.30 10.40
N LEU A 108 5.71 -9.10 9.90
CA LEU A 108 6.59 -7.94 9.93
C LEU A 108 6.98 -7.55 11.36
N ARG A 109 6.02 -7.59 12.28
CA ARG A 109 6.26 -7.27 13.70
C ARG A 109 7.16 -8.29 14.37
N ALA A 110 7.04 -9.57 14.01
CA ALA A 110 7.92 -10.63 14.51
C ALA A 110 9.36 -10.44 14.05
N ALA A 111 9.57 -9.97 12.82
CA ALA A 111 10.89 -9.58 12.32
C ALA A 111 11.37 -8.28 13.00
N SER A 112 10.56 -7.21 12.96
CA SER A 112 10.86 -5.91 13.54
C SER A 112 9.60 -5.09 13.84
N GLY A 113 9.33 -4.86 15.14
CA GLY A 113 8.24 -3.99 15.57
C GLY A 113 8.35 -2.56 15.02
N LYS A 114 9.57 -2.05 14.79
CA LYS A 114 9.79 -0.73 14.18
C LYS A 114 9.40 -0.68 12.71
N LEU A 115 9.67 -1.75 11.96
CA LEU A 115 9.23 -1.84 10.57
C LEU A 115 7.72 -2.00 10.48
N ALA A 116 7.11 -2.76 11.39
CA ALA A 116 5.66 -2.87 11.44
C ALA A 116 5.00 -1.50 11.69
N ASP A 117 5.53 -0.70 12.61
CA ASP A 117 5.03 0.65 12.85
C ASP A 117 5.25 1.57 11.63
N ALA A 118 6.40 1.47 10.97
CA ALA A 118 6.69 2.24 9.74
C ALA A 118 5.78 1.84 8.57
N TYR A 119 5.47 0.54 8.44
CA TYR A 119 4.55 0.04 7.43
C TYR A 119 3.12 0.53 7.67
N LYS A 120 2.65 0.53 8.91
CA LYS A 120 1.37 1.14 9.27
C LYS A 120 1.34 2.63 8.95
N GLU A 121 2.43 3.35 9.20
CA GLU A 121 2.54 4.77 8.83
C GLU A 121 2.42 4.95 7.30
N LEU A 122 3.05 4.10 6.49
CA LEU A 122 2.93 4.13 5.03
C LEU A 122 1.51 3.87 4.54
N VAL A 123 0.85 2.82 5.06
CA VAL A 123 -0.55 2.51 4.72
C VAL A 123 -1.47 3.67 5.14
N GLY A 124 -1.24 4.25 6.32
CA GLY A 124 -1.98 5.41 6.79
C GLY A 124 -1.81 6.64 5.89
N LEU A 125 -0.57 6.90 5.43
CA LEU A 125 -0.27 7.97 4.47
C LEU A 125 -0.93 7.72 3.12
N ALA A 126 -0.93 6.47 2.62
CA ALA A 126 -1.64 6.10 1.40
C ALA A 126 -3.15 6.40 1.52
N CYS A 127 -3.78 6.02 2.63
CA CYS A 127 -5.18 6.34 2.91
C CYS A 127 -5.42 7.86 2.93
N ASP A 128 -4.53 8.63 3.59
CA ASP A 128 -4.65 10.09 3.66
C ASP A 128 -4.47 10.78 2.31
N ILE A 129 -3.63 10.23 1.42
CA ILE A 129 -3.45 10.71 0.04
C ILE A 129 -4.75 10.53 -0.74
N ILE A 130 -5.33 9.33 -0.70
CA ILE A 130 -6.63 8.99 -1.32
C ILE A 130 -7.70 9.97 -0.82
N ILE A 131 -7.94 10.05 0.49
CA ILE A 131 -8.97 10.92 1.09
C ILE A 131 -8.78 12.41 0.69
N ALA A 132 -7.55 12.86 0.46
CA ALA A 132 -7.24 14.24 0.11
C ALA A 132 -7.34 14.57 -1.40
N SER A 133 -7.82 13.65 -2.26
CA SER A 133 -7.67 13.74 -3.72
C SER A 133 -8.55 14.74 -4.48
N ASP A 134 -9.31 15.64 -3.80
CA ASP A 134 -10.11 16.71 -4.41
C ASP A 134 -10.96 16.24 -5.63
N GLU A 135 -11.96 15.36 -5.41
CA GLU A 135 -12.91 14.85 -6.43
C GLU A 135 -12.28 13.96 -7.53
N GLN A 136 -11.06 13.46 -7.34
CA GLN A 136 -10.40 12.54 -8.29
C GLN A 136 -10.68 11.06 -8.00
N ILE A 137 -11.31 10.76 -6.87
CA ILE A 137 -11.67 9.39 -6.45
C ILE A 137 -13.16 9.32 -6.16
N ALA A 138 -13.72 8.11 -6.26
CA ALA A 138 -15.09 7.82 -5.86
C ALA A 138 -15.28 7.85 -4.32
N PRO A 139 -16.49 8.14 -3.81
CA PRO A 139 -16.79 8.04 -2.38
C PRO A 139 -16.46 6.67 -1.77
N GLU A 140 -16.64 5.59 -2.53
CA GLU A 140 -16.35 4.22 -2.14
C GLU A 140 -14.87 4.01 -1.81
N GLU A 141 -13.95 4.63 -2.57
CA GLU A 141 -12.50 4.60 -2.32
C GLU A 141 -12.13 5.34 -1.04
N ALA A 142 -12.81 6.46 -0.76
CA ALA A 142 -12.61 7.20 0.49
C ALA A 142 -13.16 6.43 1.70
N GLU A 143 -14.30 5.74 1.56
CA GLU A 143 -14.86 4.87 2.60
C GLU A 143 -13.94 3.67 2.89
N GLU A 144 -13.36 3.05 1.85
CA GLU A 144 -12.39 1.96 2.00
C GLU A 144 -11.10 2.44 2.69
N ALA A 145 -10.61 3.63 2.35
CA ALA A 145 -9.45 4.24 3.00
C ALA A 145 -9.70 4.50 4.50
N GLU A 146 -10.86 5.04 4.87
CA GLU A 146 -11.24 5.24 6.27
C GLU A 146 -11.37 3.90 7.03
N ARG A 147 -11.93 2.87 6.37
CA ARG A 147 -12.04 1.52 6.94
C ARG A 147 -10.68 0.90 7.22
N LEU A 148 -9.78 0.89 6.22
CA LEU A 148 -8.44 0.35 6.37
C LEU A 148 -7.66 1.08 7.47
N LYS A 149 -7.78 2.41 7.53
CA LYS A 149 -7.14 3.23 8.55
C LYS A 149 -7.61 2.90 9.97
N ALA A 150 -8.84 2.44 10.14
CA ALA A 150 -9.37 1.98 11.43
C ALA A 150 -8.78 0.63 11.90
N LEU A 151 -8.15 -0.13 11.00
CA LEU A 151 -7.49 -1.40 11.29
C LEU A 151 -6.01 -1.25 11.72
N LEU A 152 -5.40 -0.10 11.44
CA LEU A 152 -4.02 0.23 11.79
C LEU A 152 -3.85 0.49 13.30
#